data_AF-A0A7J4U4G3-F1
#
_entry.id   AF-A0A7J4U4G3-F1
#
_cell.length_a   1.000
_cell.length_b   1.000
_cell.length_c   1.000
_cell.angle_alpha   90.00
_cell.angle_beta   90.00
_cell.angle_gamma   90.00
#
_symmetry.space_group_name_H-M   'P 1'
#
loop_
_entity.id
_entity.type
_entity.pdbx_description
1 polymer ?
#
loop_
_entity_poly.entity_id
_entity_poly.type
_entity_poly.pdbx_seq_one_letter_code
_entity_poly.pdbx_strand_id
1 'polypeptide(L)' 'MTRSPRLDTILMVEKATRKYDGTYKKKQLWQKLPKKMMYQTYMLIIEYLFYSRKISIDSEGKIGWIWYPDVGKRKWKEWK' A
#
# COMPACT_ATOMS: atom_id res chain seq x y z
N MET A 1 21.25 6.51 14.95
CA MET A 1 20.57 7.45 14.02
C MET A 1 19.48 6.70 13.27
N THR A 2 18.22 6.99 13.57
CA THR A 2 17.05 6.39 12.89
C THR A 2 16.93 7.02 11.51
N ARG A 3 17.31 6.29 10.45
CA ARG A 3 17.21 6.78 9.07
C ARG A 3 15.77 6.60 8.58
N SER A 4 15.00 7.68 8.60
CA SER A 4 13.65 7.69 8.06
C SER A 4 13.66 7.45 6.53
N PRO A 5 12.70 6.70 5.98
CA PRO A 5 12.55 6.55 4.55
C PRO A 5 12.27 7.92 3.90
N ARG A 6 12.83 8.11 2.71
CA ARG A 6 12.58 9.32 1.90
C ARG A 6 11.20 9.24 1.24
N LEU A 7 10.63 10.41 0.92
CA LEU A 7 9.29 10.53 0.32
C LEU A 7 9.17 9.75 -1.00
N ASP A 8 10.20 9.79 -1.85
CA ASP A 8 10.28 9.03 -3.10
C ASP A 8 10.06 7.52 -2.90
N THR A 9 10.61 6.99 -1.82
CA THR A 9 10.58 5.57 -1.45
C THR A 9 9.20 5.18 -0.94
N ILE A 10 8.58 6.04 -0.12
CA ILE A 10 7.19 5.87 0.33
C ILE A 10 6.25 5.86 -0.87
N LEU A 11 6.38 6.83 -1.77
CA LEU A 11 5.56 6.93 -2.99
C LEU A 11 5.75 5.73 -3.92
N MET A 12 6.97 5.18 -4.03
CA MET A 12 7.24 3.97 -4.80
C MET A 12 6.48 2.77 -4.24
N VAL A 13 6.49 2.57 -2.92
CA VAL A 13 5.74 1.48 -2.26
C VAL A 13 4.24 1.71 -2.41
N GLU A 14 3.76 2.95 -2.22
CA GLU A 14 2.34 3.30 -2.38
C GLU A 14 1.84 2.95 -3.79
N LYS A 15 2.59 3.30 -4.84
CA LYS A 15 2.28 2.94 -6.23
C LYS A 15 2.28 1.43 -6.46
N ALA A 16 3.24 0.71 -5.88
CA ALA A 16 3.31 -0.75 -5.99
C ALA A 16 2.11 -1.42 -5.32
N THR A 17 1.70 -0.96 -4.13
CA THR A 17 0.52 -1.48 -3.44
C THR A 17 -0.75 -1.24 -4.24
N ARG A 18 -0.95 -0.04 -4.80
CA ARG A 18 -2.09 0.25 -5.68
C ARG A 18 -2.11 -0.63 -6.93
N LYS A 19 -0.95 -0.95 -7.50
CA LYS A 19 -0.82 -1.78 -8.70
C LYS A 19 -1.17 -3.26 -8.45
N TYR A 20 -0.83 -3.78 -7.28
CA TYR A 20 -0.99 -5.20 -6.92
C TYR A 20 -2.05 -5.43 -5.84
N ASP A 21 -3.02 -4.53 -5.82
CA ASP A 21 -4.09 -4.45 -4.84
C ASP A 21 -4.73 -5.82 -4.56
N GLY A 22 -4.76 -6.22 -3.28
CA GLY A 22 -5.37 -7.46 -2.80
C GLY A 22 -4.70 -8.74 -3.31
N THR A 23 -3.57 -8.65 -4.02
CA THR A 23 -2.97 -9.81 -4.70
C THR A 23 -1.85 -10.45 -3.88
N TYR A 24 -1.02 -9.63 -3.22
CA TYR A 24 0.24 -10.09 -2.60
C TYR A 24 0.32 -9.85 -1.10
N LYS A 25 0.98 -10.78 -0.41
CA LYS A 25 1.40 -10.62 0.99
C LYS A 25 2.61 -9.69 1.09
N LYS A 26 2.92 -9.19 2.31
CA LYS A 26 4.06 -8.29 2.59
C LYS A 26 5.36 -8.68 1.88
N LYS A 27 5.81 -9.93 2.01
CA LYS A 27 7.07 -10.42 1.42
C LYS A 27 7.03 -10.50 -0.12
N GLN A 28 5.90 -10.91 -0.68
CA GLN A 28 5.71 -11.02 -2.13
C GLN A 28 5.71 -9.63 -2.77
N LEU A 29 5.00 -8.67 -2.17
CA LEU A 29 4.98 -7.28 -2.62
C LEU A 29 6.38 -6.65 -2.56
N TRP A 30 7.13 -6.89 -1.47
CA TRP A 30 8.53 -6.46 -1.34
C TRP A 30 9.42 -6.99 -2.46
N GLN A 31 9.24 -8.26 -2.86
CA GLN A 31 10.01 -8.85 -3.96
C GLN A 31 9.70 -8.20 -5.32
N LYS A 32 8.48 -7.71 -5.51
CA LYS A 32 7.99 -7.07 -6.75
C LYS A 32 8.23 -5.56 -6.81
N LEU A 33 8.87 -4.96 -5.80
CA LEU A 33 9.22 -3.55 -5.83
C LEU A 33 10.20 -3.25 -6.98
N PRO A 34 10.02 -2.11 -7.68
CA PRO A 34 10.87 -1.76 -8.82
C PRO A 34 12.31 -1.45 -8.39
N LYS A 35 12.53 -1.00 -7.15
CA LYS A 35 13.85 -0.84 -6.55
C LYS A 35 13.94 -1.64 -5.26
N LYS A 36 15.01 -2.42 -5.12
CA LYS A 36 15.28 -3.17 -3.89
C LYS A 36 15.64 -2.23 -2.75
N MET A 37 15.14 -2.56 -1.56
CA MET A 37 15.45 -1.86 -0.32
C MET A 37 15.51 -2.87 0.84
N MET A 38 16.08 -2.44 1.97
CA MET A 38 16.08 -3.24 3.19
C MET A 38 14.64 -3.57 3.62
N TYR A 39 14.41 -4.82 4.02
CA TYR A 39 13.09 -5.30 4.41
C TYR A 39 12.51 -4.52 5.60
N GLN A 40 13.35 -4.13 6.55
CA GLN A 40 12.96 -3.32 7.71
C GLN A 40 12.38 -1.95 7.30
N THR A 41 13.05 -1.25 6.37
CA THR A 41 12.56 0.04 5.85
C THR A 41 11.22 -0.14 5.13
N TYR A 42 11.08 -1.22 4.36
CA TYR A 42 9.81 -1.55 3.73
C TYR A 42 8.70 -1.80 4.75
N MET A 43 8.97 -2.56 5.82
CA MET A 43 8.00 -2.81 6.89
C MET A 43 7.54 -1.52 7.55
N LEU A 44 8.46 -0.60 7.87
CA LEU A 44 8.12 0.71 8.43
C LEU A 44 7.19 1.51 7.51
N ILE A 45 7.41 1.46 6.19
CA ILE A 45 6.53 2.12 5.21
C ILE A 45 5.15 1.45 5.18
N ILE A 46 5.08 0.12 5.18
CA ILE A 46 3.80 -0.62 5.21
C ILE A 46 3.04 -0.30 6.49
N GLU A 47 3.69 -0.26 7.64
CA GLU A 47 3.09 0.14 8.91
C GLU A 47 2.56 1.58 8.83
N TYR A 48 3.37 2.52 8.34
CA TYR A 48 2.91 3.90 8.11
C TYR A 48 1.68 3.98 7.21
N LEU A 49 1.64 3.23 6.10
CA LEU A 49 0.50 3.19 5.19
C LEU A 49 -0.73 2.55 5.84
N PHE A 50 -0.54 1.56 6.72
CA PHE A 50 -1.62 0.90 7.46
C PHE A 50 -2.19 1.84 8.53
N TYR A 51 -1.34 2.46 9.35
CA TYR A 51 -1.75 3.43 10.36
C TYR A 51 -2.44 4.66 9.76
N SER A 52 -1.98 5.13 8.59
CA SER A 52 -2.63 6.21 7.83
C SER A 52 -3.88 5.77 7.07
N ARG A 53 -4.36 4.53 7.28
CA ARG A 53 -5.57 3.96 6.67
C ARG A 53 -5.59 3.99 5.13
N LYS A 54 -4.41 3.95 4.51
CA LYS A 54 -4.26 3.87 3.05
C LYS A 54 -4.37 2.42 2.56
N ILE A 55 -3.94 1.47 3.38
CA ILE A 55 -3.93 0.03 3.05
C ILE A 55 -4.63 -0.78 4.14
N SER A 56 -5.23 -1.90 3.74
CA SER A 56 -5.77 -2.93 4.62
C SER A 56 -4.96 -4.22 4.47
N ILE A 57 -5.04 -5.09 5.47
CA ILE A 57 -4.49 -6.43 5.42
C ILE A 57 -5.66 -7.38 5.62
N ASP A 58 -5.86 -8.30 4.67
CA ASP A 58 -6.92 -9.30 4.77
C ASP A 58 -6.56 -10.42 5.78
N SER A 59 -7.51 -11.33 6.02
CA SER A 59 -7.30 -12.49 6.91
C SER A 59 -6.21 -13.45 6.41
N GLU A 60 -5.89 -13.44 5.12
CA GLU A 60 -4.85 -14.26 4.51
C GLU A 60 -3.46 -13.58 4.54
N GLY A 61 -3.41 -12.30 4.96
CA GLY A 61 -2.21 -11.47 5.01
C GLY A 61 -1.85 -10.74 3.70
N LYS A 62 -2.75 -10.67 2.72
CA LYS A 62 -2.60 -9.89 1.48
C LYS A 62 -2.88 -8.41 1.76
N ILE A 63 -2.16 -7.55 1.05
CA ILE A 63 -2.27 -6.10 1.21
C ILE A 63 -3.25 -5.55 0.17
N GLY A 64 -4.34 -4.96 0.65
CA GLY A 64 -5.33 -4.25 -0.15
C GLY A 64 -5.19 -2.74 -0.03
N TRP A 65 -5.62 -2.02 -1.06
CA TRP A 65 -5.75 -0.57 -1.07
C TRP A 65 -7.17 -0.20 -0.63
N ILE A 66 -7.32 0.76 0.29
CA ILE A 66 -8.65 1.06 0.88
C ILE A 66 -9.43 2.08 0.05
N TRP A 67 -8.75 2.94 -0.71
CA TRP A 67 -9.39 4.11 -1.33
C TRP A 67 -9.61 3.97 -2.84
N TYR A 68 -10.87 3.83 -3.25
CA TYR A 68 -11.30 3.79 -4.65
C TYR A 68 -12.21 4.99 -4.98
N PRO A 69 -11.65 6.11 -5.47
CA PRO A 69 -12.42 7.32 -5.70
C PRO A 69 -13.53 7.16 -6.74
N ASP A 70 -13.35 6.26 -7.72
CA ASP A 70 -14.31 6.08 -8.82
C ASP A 70 -15.55 5.28 -8.41
N VAL A 71 -15.40 4.36 -7.46
CA VAL A 71 -16.52 3.57 -6.92
C VAL A 71 -17.47 4.47 -6.10
N GLY A 72 -16.91 5.39 -5.32
CA GLY A 72 -17.70 6.38 -4.57
C GLY A 72 -18.52 7.29 -5.49
N LYS A 73 -17.95 7.70 -6.63
CA LYS A 73 -18.65 8.53 -7.62
C LYS A 73 -19.80 7.81 -8.31
N ARG A 74 -19.67 6.50 -8.57
CA ARG A 74 -20.75 5.71 -9.18
C ARG A 74 -21.93 5.54 -8.23
N LYS A 75 -21.66 5.19 -6.97
CA LYS A 75 -22.70 5.10 -5.93
C LYS A 75 -23.41 6.43 -5.69
N TRP A 76 -22.69 7.56 -5.71
CA TRP A 76 -23.31 8.89 -5.58
C TRP A 76 -24.32 9.23 -6.70
N LYS A 77 -24.08 8.73 -7.92
CA LYS A 77 -24.99 8.95 -9.05
C LYS A 77 -26.24 8.06 -9.01
N GLU A 78 -26.17 6.89 -8.38
CA GLU A 78 -27.31 5.97 -8.24
C GLU A 78 -28.30 6.42 -7.14
N TRP A 79 -27.87 7.30 -6.22
CA TRP A 79 -28.69 7.85 -5.12
C TRP A 79 -29.37 9.19 -5.46
N LYS A 80 -29.26 9.65 -6.71
CA LYS A 80 -29.79 10.92 -7.19
C LYS A 80 -30.85 10.68 -8.25
#